data_AF-A0AA87ZFV9-F1
#
_entry.id   AF-A0AA87ZFV9-F1
#
_cell.length_a   1.000
_cell.length_b   1.000
_cell.length_c   1.000
_cell.angle_alpha   90.00
_cell.angle_beta   90.00
_cell.angle_gamma   90.00
#
_symmetry.space_group_name_H-M   'P 1'
#
loop_
_entity.id
_entity.type
_entity.pdbx_description
1 polymer ?
#
loop_
_entity_poly.entity_id
_entity_poly.type
_entity_poly.pdbx_seq_one_letter_code
_entity_poly.pdbx_strand_id
1 'polypeptide(L)' 'MAQQQGKEPCKKEACNIQACLSKNNFLPQKCVTVIEKLQFCCEKCNYDSTHCASVAGLLKQISKQK' A
#
# COMPACT_ATOMS: atom_id res chain seq x y z
N MET A 1 3.71 -21.38 6.95
CA MET A 1 3.86 -20.11 6.21
C MET A 1 4.73 -19.18 7.05
N ALA A 2 6.06 -19.33 6.95
CA ALA A 2 7.00 -18.63 7.81
C ALA A 2 7.15 -17.18 7.35
N GLN A 3 6.74 -16.25 8.20
CA GLN A 3 6.93 -14.81 8.03
C GLN A 3 8.43 -14.54 8.04
N GLN A 4 9.03 -14.32 6.87
CA GLN A 4 10.37 -13.73 6.78
C GLN A 4 10.29 -12.31 7.31
N GLN A 5 10.58 -12.14 8.60
CA GLN A 5 10.97 -10.88 9.22
C GLN A 5 12.37 -10.53 8.70
N GLY A 6 12.45 -10.13 7.43
CA GLY A 6 13.63 -9.59 6.78
C GLY A 6 13.22 -8.39 5.97
N LYS A 7 13.32 -7.19 6.56
CA LYS A 7 13.30 -5.88 5.91
C LYS A 7 12.15 -5.62 4.91
N GLU A 8 10.90 -5.78 5.33
CA GLU A 8 9.78 -5.17 4.60
C GLU A 8 9.24 -3.99 5.41
N PRO A 9 9.89 -2.81 5.34
CA PRO A 9 9.54 -1.64 6.15
C PRO A 9 8.09 -1.20 5.93
N CYS A 10 7.51 -1.50 4.77
CA CYS A 10 6.18 -1.05 4.37
C CYS A 10 5.09 -2.14 4.41
N LYS A 11 5.40 -3.30 5.00
CA LYS A 11 4.46 -4.41 5.15
C LYS A 11 3.24 -4.05 5.97
N LYS A 12 3.41 -3.24 7.01
CA LYS A 12 2.30 -2.80 7.88
C LYS A 12 1.28 -2.00 7.09
N GLU A 13 1.74 -1.03 6.31
CA GLU A 13 0.93 -0.18 5.46
C GLU A 13 0.26 -0.99 4.35
N ALA A 14 0.99 -1.93 3.74
CA ALA A 14 0.43 -2.84 2.73
C ALA A 14 -0.71 -3.71 3.28
N CYS A 15 -0.53 -4.29 4.47
CA CYS A 15 -1.60 -5.04 5.16
C CYS A 15 -2.80 -4.14 5.48
N ASN A 16 -2.57 -2.89 5.88
CA ASN A 16 -3.65 -1.94 6.14
C ASN A 16 -4.43 -1.60 4.86
N ILE A 17 -3.77 -1.48 3.72
CA ILE A 17 -4.45 -1.26 2.43
C ILE A 17 -5.34 -2.46 2.12
N GLN A 18 -4.82 -3.67 2.27
CA GLN A 18 -5.59 -4.88 2.00
C GLN A 18 -6.82 -4.97 2.92
N ALA A 19 -6.66 -4.69 4.21
CA ALA A 19 -7.77 -4.62 5.16
C ALA A 19 -8.78 -3.52 4.81
N CYS A 20 -8.31 -2.35 4.37
CA CYS A 20 -9.17 -1.26 3.93
C CYS A 20 -9.97 -1.66 2.69
N LEU A 21 -9.32 -2.24 1.68
CA LEU A 21 -9.96 -2.72 0.46
C LEU A 21 -11.03 -3.77 0.79
N SER A 22 -10.71 -4.78 1.62
CA SER A 22 -11.68 -5.80 2.02
C SER A 22 -12.91 -5.21 2.73
N LYS A 23 -12.75 -4.15 3.52
CA LYS A 23 -13.87 -3.46 4.20
C LYS A 23 -14.66 -2.51 3.27
N ASN A 24 -14.07 -2.09 2.16
CA ASN A 24 -14.61 -1.06 1.28
C ASN A 24 -14.98 -1.61 -0.12
N ASN A 25 -15.31 -2.89 -0.23
CA ASN A 25 -15.64 -3.55 -1.50
C ASN A 25 -14.54 -3.40 -2.56
N PHE A 26 -13.28 -3.45 -2.12
CA PHE A 26 -12.09 -3.31 -2.96
C PHE A 26 -12.02 -1.99 -3.73
N LEU A 27 -12.61 -0.92 -3.18
CA LEU A 27 -12.55 0.42 -3.76
C LEU A 27 -11.32 1.19 -3.24
N PRO A 28 -10.24 1.36 -4.03
CA PRO A 28 -9.05 2.09 -3.61
C PRO A 28 -9.34 3.56 -3.29
N GLN A 29 -10.38 4.13 -3.90
CA GLN A 29 -10.90 5.48 -3.64
C GLN A 29 -11.27 5.75 -2.18
N LYS A 30 -11.68 4.71 -1.44
CA LYS A 30 -12.02 4.83 -0.01
C LYS A 30 -10.82 4.60 0.90
N CYS A 31 -9.69 4.22 0.32
CA CYS A 31 -8.46 3.83 1.02
C CYS A 31 -7.30 4.78 0.75
N VAL A 32 -7.57 5.97 0.19
CA VAL A 32 -6.55 6.97 -0.21
C VAL A 32 -5.55 7.23 0.91
N THR A 33 -6.04 7.50 2.13
CA THR A 33 -5.18 7.79 3.29
C THR A 33 -4.18 6.67 3.62
N VAL A 34 -4.57 5.41 3.41
CA VAL A 34 -3.68 4.26 3.70
C VAL A 34 -2.72 4.02 2.54
N ILE A 35 -3.16 4.29 1.31
CA ILE A 35 -2.34 4.22 0.10
C ILE A 35 -1.25 5.30 0.12
N GLU A 36 -1.58 6.53 0.54
CA GLU A 36 -0.61 7.61 0.76
C GLU A 36 0.39 7.26 1.87
N LYS A 37 -0.04 6.59 2.95
CA LYS A 37 0.88 6.10 3.99
C LYS A 37 1.86 5.06 3.45
N LEU A 38 1.41 4.15 2.58
CA LEU A 38 2.30 3.21 1.91
C LEU A 38 3.30 3.95 1.01
N GLN A 39 2.84 4.94 0.24
CA GLN A 39 3.71 5.76 -0.61
C GLN A 39 4.80 6.45 0.23
N PHE A 40 4.41 7.10 1.32
CA PHE A 40 5.34 7.76 2.22
C PHE A 40 6.33 6.80 2.86
N CYS A 41 5.89 5.58 3.21
CA CYS A 41 6.79 4.54 3.67
C CYS A 41 7.82 4.17 2.60
N CYS A 42 7.37 3.99 1.36
CA CYS A 42 8.23 3.67 0.23
C CYS A 42 9.25 4.77 -0.06
N GLU A 43 8.86 6.04 0.01
CA GLU A 43 9.79 7.17 -0.11
C GLU A 43 10.83 7.15 1.02
N LYS A 44 10.40 6.88 2.26
CA LYS A 44 11.31 6.79 3.41
C LYS A 44 12.32 5.65 3.34
N CYS A 45 11.94 4.52 2.75
CA CYS A 45 12.84 3.37 2.60
C CYS A 45 13.55 3.33 1.24
N ASN A 46 13.52 4.41 0.45
CA ASN A 46 14.08 4.43 -0.90
C ASN A 46 13.57 3.26 -1.78
N TYR A 47 12.29 2.90 -1.61
CA TYR A 47 11.63 1.80 -2.31
C TYR A 47 12.24 0.40 -2.03
N ASP A 48 12.98 0.25 -0.92
CA ASP A 48 13.54 -1.02 -0.44
C ASP A 48 12.46 -1.88 0.26
N SER A 49 11.31 -2.08 -0.39
CA SER A 49 10.25 -3.02 0.04
C SER A 49 9.51 -3.54 -1.17
N THR A 50 9.21 -4.84 -1.19
CA THR A 50 8.46 -5.49 -2.26
C THR A 50 7.05 -4.90 -2.39
N HIS A 51 6.48 -4.42 -1.28
CA HIS A 51 5.17 -3.76 -1.26
C HIS A 51 5.13 -2.42 -2.02
N CYS A 52 6.28 -1.79 -2.26
CA CYS A 52 6.34 -0.52 -2.97
C CYS A 52 6.04 -0.64 -4.46
N ALA A 53 6.25 -1.81 -5.07
CA ALA A 53 5.90 -2.04 -6.48
C ALA A 53 4.39 -1.83 -6.75
N SER A 54 3.54 -2.13 -5.77
CA SER A 54 2.08 -2.03 -5.91
C SER A 54 1.54 -0.61 -5.68
N VAL A 55 2.31 0.30 -5.07
CA VAL A 55 1.81 1.63 -4.66
C VAL A 55 1.48 2.51 -5.86
N ALA A 56 2.31 2.50 -6.90
CA ALA A 56 2.09 3.28 -8.12
C ALA A 56 0.80 2.87 -8.85
N GLY A 57 0.50 1.57 -8.87
CA GLY A 57 -0.75 1.04 -9.44
C GLY A 57 -1.97 1.52 -8.66
N LEU A 58 -1.91 1.48 -7.34
CA LEU A 58 -2.98 1.95 -6.46
C LEU A 58 -3.23 3.46 -6.60
N LEU A 59 -2.18 4.27 -6.65
CA LEU A 59 -2.28 5.72 -6.87
C LEU A 59 -2.90 6.04 -8.22
N LYS A 60 -2.49 5.33 -9.29
CA LYS A 60 -3.07 5.49 -10.63
C LYS A 60 -4.56 5.14 -10.66
N GLN A 61 -4.97 4.11 -9.91
CA GLN A 61 -6.38 3.74 -9.76
C GLN A 61 -7.17 4.82 -9.01
N ILE A 62 -6.55 5.48 -8.03
CA ILE A 62 -7.14 6.63 -7.33
C ILE A 62 -7.39 7.78 -8.33
N SER A 63 -6.37 8.18 -9.07
CA SER A 63 -6.43 9.34 -9.95
C SER A 63 -7.31 9.17 -11.20
N LYS A 64 -7.59 7.94 -11.65
CA LYS A 64 -8.39 7.68 -12.86
C LYS A 64 -9.90 7.85 -12.70
N GLN A 65 -10.41 7.92 -11.47
CA GLN A 65 -11.85 8.06 -11.17
C GLN A 65 -12.23 9.48 -10.77
N LYS A 66 -11.29 10.43 -10.85
CA LYS A 66 -11.53 11.85 -10.60
C LYS A 66 -11.92 12.54 -11.90
#